data_AF-A0AAE0SEH5-F1
#
_entry.id   AF-A0AAE0SEH5-F1
#
_cell.length_a   1.000
_cell.length_b   1.000
_cell.length_c   1.000
_cell.angle_alpha   90.00
_cell.angle_beta   90.00
_cell.angle_gamma   90.00
#
_symmetry.space_group_name_H-M   'P 1'
#
loop_
_entity.id
_entity.type
_entity.pdbx_description
1 polymer ?
#
loop_
_entity_poly.entity_id
_entity_poly.type
_entity_poly.pdbx_seq_one_letter_code
_entity_poly.pdbx_strand_id
1 'polypeptide(L)'
;MAAPMNSIVPFSSRIIFRKFHDRHAPKCLMSNISKRLFSFHGNHNKINGNLPWFTAISATVICTFGALYVSKIRLKEWKANKFIANVHAIELDRFSNSSNLPPSKRYNFIADVVEKAAPAVVYIEVIGRHRFGTSMSNGSGFIIKENGLIVTNAHVVANSQRVSVKLQDGRIYEGIVEVLDQISDLATVRINANKLPTLPLGQSATLRPGEWVIAMGSPLNLSNTVTAGIISSVHRGTRELGIHNRDMEYIQTDAVINFGNSGGPLVNLDGEAIGINTMKVTTGISFAIPSDYVKKFLERAEAFAKRSERRSWFGVDKSTTAKKRYFGITMLTLTPSIISELQQRIVNFPDVTGGVFVHSIIIGSPAHTAGMQVGDVIVKINGAEMRTSTDVYKALESGQEMKVVVKRGQQTLSLTVSLEEIP
;
A
#
# COMPACT_ATOMS: atom_id res chain seq x y z
N MET A 1 -22.04 4.53 -48.23
CA MET A 1 -21.16 3.79 -49.17
C MET A 1 -20.38 2.76 -48.39
N ALA A 2 -20.39 1.54 -48.90
CA ALA A 2 -19.90 0.30 -48.30
C ALA A 2 -18.37 0.13 -48.41
N ALA A 3 -17.85 -0.87 -47.70
CA ALA A 3 -16.45 -1.30 -47.53
C ALA A 3 -15.73 -1.74 -48.85
N PRO A 4 -14.43 -2.13 -48.81
CA PRO A 4 -13.97 -3.44 -48.29
C PRO A 4 -12.72 -3.37 -47.39
N MET A 5 -12.63 -4.18 -46.32
CA MET A 5 -11.92 -5.48 -46.23
C MET A 5 -10.43 -5.48 -46.65
N ASN A 6 -9.54 -5.63 -45.67
CA ASN A 6 -8.50 -6.67 -45.74
C ASN A 6 -7.96 -7.07 -44.36
N SER A 7 -7.78 -8.37 -44.22
CA SER A 7 -7.57 -9.19 -43.03
C SER A 7 -6.14 -9.71 -42.95
N ILE A 8 -5.46 -9.61 -41.81
CA ILE A 8 -4.24 -10.39 -41.51
C ILE A 8 -4.23 -10.85 -40.02
N VAL A 9 -4.63 -12.12 -39.85
CA VAL A 9 -4.13 -13.20 -38.96
C VAL A 9 -3.73 -12.93 -37.48
N PRO A 10 -4.36 -13.64 -36.50
CA PRO A 10 -3.72 -13.93 -35.22
C PRO A 10 -3.06 -15.32 -35.21
N PHE A 11 -1.89 -15.38 -34.57
CA PHE A 11 -1.10 -16.57 -34.27
C PHE A 11 -1.92 -17.63 -33.52
N SER A 12 -2.14 -18.79 -34.14
CA SER A 12 -2.68 -20.00 -33.52
C SER A 12 -1.52 -20.88 -33.04
N SER A 13 -1.33 -21.01 -31.73
CA SER A 13 -0.49 -22.04 -31.11
C SER A 13 -1.12 -23.43 -31.28
N ARG A 14 -0.84 -24.09 -32.41
CA ARG A 14 -1.12 -25.52 -32.61
C ARG A 14 -0.18 -26.35 -31.74
N ILE A 15 -0.70 -26.92 -30.65
CA ILE A 15 -0.06 -28.04 -29.96
C ILE A 15 -0.28 -29.29 -30.82
N ILE A 16 0.82 -29.81 -31.35
CA ILE A 16 0.87 -31.04 -32.15
C ILE A 16 0.69 -32.23 -31.21
N PHE A 17 -0.45 -32.92 -31.26
CA PHE A 17 -0.58 -34.27 -30.73
C PHE A 17 0.17 -35.23 -31.67
N ARG A 18 1.42 -35.55 -31.34
CA ARG A 18 2.10 -36.72 -31.91
C ARG A 18 1.54 -37.97 -31.25
N LYS A 19 0.75 -38.75 -32.01
CA LYS A 19 0.47 -40.16 -31.73
C LYS A 19 1.81 -40.91 -31.60
N PHE A 20 2.21 -41.27 -30.39
CA PHE A 20 3.14 -42.37 -30.19
C PHE A 20 2.32 -43.64 -30.03
N HIS A 21 2.19 -44.34 -31.15
CA HIS A 21 1.88 -45.76 -31.15
C HIS A 21 3.22 -46.46 -30.97
N ASP A 22 3.51 -47.00 -29.79
CA ASP A 22 4.38 -48.18 -29.75
C ASP A 22 4.16 -49.06 -28.52
N ARG A 23 4.28 -50.35 -28.80
CA ARG A 23 4.00 -51.51 -27.95
C ARG A 23 5.10 -51.66 -26.92
N HIS A 24 4.81 -52.22 -25.74
CA HIS A 24 5.52 -53.38 -25.19
C HIS A 24 4.93 -53.81 -23.83
N ALA A 25 4.31 -54.99 -23.82
CA ALA A 25 4.07 -55.77 -22.62
C ALA A 25 5.41 -56.27 -22.05
N PRO A 26 5.59 -56.36 -20.73
CA PRO A 26 6.83 -56.86 -20.16
C PRO A 26 6.90 -58.39 -20.32
N LYS A 27 7.68 -58.84 -21.30
CA LYS A 27 8.24 -60.20 -21.31
C LYS A 27 9.22 -60.35 -20.15
N CYS A 28 9.15 -61.50 -19.46
CA CYS A 28 10.06 -61.93 -18.41
C CYS A 28 11.53 -61.57 -18.67
N LEU A 29 12.08 -60.68 -17.84
CA LEU A 29 13.51 -60.39 -17.79
C LEU A 29 14.20 -61.38 -16.83
N MET A 30 14.26 -62.67 -17.21
CA MET A 30 15.12 -63.68 -16.54
C MET A 30 15.54 -64.76 -17.56
N SER A 31 16.30 -64.40 -18.60
CA SER A 31 16.93 -65.39 -19.49
C SER A 31 18.45 -65.22 -19.67
N ASN A 32 19.12 -64.42 -18.84
CA ASN A 32 20.57 -64.16 -18.98
C ASN A 32 21.41 -64.49 -17.74
N ILE A 33 20.85 -65.17 -16.72
CA ILE A 33 21.62 -65.63 -15.55
C ILE A 33 21.87 -67.16 -15.58
N SER A 34 21.19 -67.93 -16.44
CA SER A 34 21.40 -69.39 -16.53
C SER A 34 22.51 -69.85 -17.49
N LYS A 35 23.13 -68.94 -18.26
CA LYS A 35 24.20 -69.30 -19.24
C LYS A 35 25.64 -69.04 -18.77
N ARG A 36 25.84 -68.64 -17.51
CA ARG A 36 27.18 -68.39 -16.93
C ARG A 36 27.60 -69.33 -15.80
N LEU A 37 26.84 -70.40 -15.56
CA LEU A 37 27.14 -71.42 -14.54
C LEU A 37 27.53 -72.80 -15.09
N PHE A 38 27.62 -72.97 -16.42
CA PHE A 38 28.14 -74.19 -17.06
C PHE A 38 29.41 -73.88 -17.86
N SER A 39 30.50 -73.61 -17.15
CA SER A 39 31.85 -73.70 -17.72
C SER A 39 32.87 -73.76 -16.58
N PHE A 40 32.80 -74.77 -15.72
CA PHE A 40 33.97 -75.23 -14.97
C PHE A 40 33.72 -76.68 -14.49
N HIS A 41 34.73 -77.51 -14.68
CA HIS A 41 34.86 -78.92 -14.30
C HIS A 41 34.22 -79.98 -15.20
N GLY A 42 35.07 -80.51 -16.07
CA GLY A 42 34.95 -81.88 -16.55
C GLY A 42 35.51 -82.88 -15.53
N ASN A 43 35.02 -84.11 -15.73
CA ASN A 43 35.61 -85.41 -15.42
C ASN A 43 35.51 -86.01 -14.00
N HIS A 44 35.10 -87.30 -14.04
CA HIS A 44 35.18 -88.38 -13.06
C HIS A 44 34.21 -88.50 -11.86
N ASN A 45 33.44 -89.60 -11.96
CA ASN A 45 33.12 -90.62 -10.94
C ASN A 45 32.26 -90.28 -9.70
N LYS A 46 31.18 -91.07 -9.60
CA LYS A 46 30.48 -91.64 -8.42
C LYS A 46 30.55 -90.82 -7.11
N ILE A 47 29.38 -90.51 -6.54
CA ILE A 47 28.87 -91.01 -5.24
C ILE A 47 27.48 -90.39 -4.94
N ASN A 48 26.67 -91.19 -4.25
CA ASN A 48 25.27 -91.04 -3.83
C ASN A 48 24.90 -89.74 -3.08
N GLY A 49 23.59 -89.40 -3.11
CA GLY A 49 22.89 -88.84 -1.95
C GLY A 49 21.97 -87.62 -2.18
N ASN A 50 20.66 -87.86 -2.18
CA ASN A 50 19.53 -86.98 -1.82
C ASN A 50 19.73 -85.45 -1.79
N LEU A 51 19.13 -84.71 -2.75
CA LEU A 51 18.60 -83.36 -2.49
C LEU A 51 17.61 -82.86 -3.59
N PRO A 52 16.27 -82.97 -3.40
CA PRO A 52 15.34 -82.22 -4.27
C PRO A 52 14.31 -81.30 -3.57
N TRP A 53 14.35 -81.10 -2.25
CA TRP A 53 13.28 -80.34 -1.55
C TRP A 53 13.65 -78.90 -1.15
N PHE A 54 14.93 -78.59 -0.95
CA PHE A 54 15.36 -77.23 -0.53
C PHE A 54 15.40 -76.20 -1.67
N THR A 55 15.56 -76.62 -2.92
CA THR A 55 15.61 -75.73 -4.09
C THR A 55 14.22 -75.32 -4.60
N ALA A 56 13.18 -76.11 -4.32
CA ALA A 56 11.79 -75.80 -4.68
C ALA A 56 11.14 -74.79 -3.72
N ILE A 57 11.49 -74.83 -2.42
CA ILE A 57 10.94 -73.93 -1.41
C ILE A 57 11.51 -72.50 -1.59
N SER A 58 12.80 -72.36 -1.92
CA SER A 58 13.43 -71.05 -2.12
C SER A 58 12.91 -70.32 -3.36
N ALA A 59 12.65 -71.01 -4.47
CA ALA A 59 12.08 -70.41 -5.68
C ALA A 59 10.64 -69.91 -5.48
N THR A 60 9.85 -70.63 -4.67
CA THR A 60 8.45 -70.29 -4.41
C THR A 60 8.32 -69.10 -3.45
N VAL A 61 9.20 -69.01 -2.43
CA VAL A 61 9.26 -67.87 -1.50
C VAL A 61 9.71 -66.58 -2.23
N ILE A 62 10.68 -66.67 -3.16
CA ILE A 62 11.15 -65.50 -3.92
C ILE A 62 10.06 -65.00 -4.90
N CYS A 63 9.32 -65.89 -5.56
CA CYS A 63 8.23 -65.49 -6.46
C CYS A 63 7.05 -64.86 -5.71
N THR A 64 6.69 -65.38 -4.53
CA THR A 64 5.57 -64.85 -3.73
C THR A 64 5.93 -63.51 -3.08
N PHE A 65 7.14 -63.35 -2.54
CA PHE A 65 7.62 -62.05 -2.05
C PHE A 65 7.79 -61.02 -3.16
N GLY A 66 8.29 -61.42 -4.34
CA GLY A 66 8.39 -60.55 -5.51
C GLY A 66 7.03 -60.05 -5.99
N ALA A 67 6.03 -60.94 -6.08
CA ALA A 67 4.67 -60.57 -6.46
C ALA A 67 4.01 -59.63 -5.43
N LEU A 68 4.20 -59.88 -4.13
CA LEU A 68 3.72 -59.00 -3.06
C LEU A 68 4.41 -57.63 -3.09
N TYR A 69 5.71 -57.58 -3.36
CA TYR A 69 6.46 -56.33 -3.45
C TYR A 69 6.05 -55.49 -4.67
N VAL A 70 5.90 -56.12 -5.84
CA VAL A 70 5.39 -55.46 -7.06
C VAL A 70 3.94 -54.98 -6.86
N SER A 71 3.09 -55.76 -6.17
CA SER A 71 1.73 -55.33 -5.84
C SER A 71 1.69 -54.13 -4.88
N LYS A 72 2.59 -54.09 -3.88
CA LYS A 72 2.74 -52.94 -2.97
C LYS A 72 3.25 -51.70 -3.70
N ILE A 73 4.21 -51.83 -4.61
CA ILE A 73 4.68 -50.72 -5.44
C ILE A 73 3.55 -50.20 -6.33
N ARG A 74 2.81 -51.09 -7.02
CA ARG A 74 1.64 -50.71 -7.81
C ARG A 74 0.55 -50.04 -6.98
N LEU A 75 0.31 -50.49 -5.75
CA LEU A 75 -0.63 -49.85 -4.83
C LEU A 75 -0.15 -48.47 -4.38
N LYS A 76 1.15 -48.30 -4.15
CA LYS A 76 1.76 -47.03 -3.77
C LYS A 76 1.73 -46.04 -4.93
N GLU A 77 2.05 -46.49 -6.15
CA GLU A 77 1.91 -45.73 -7.39
C GLU A 77 0.46 -45.42 -7.72
N TRP A 78 -0.47 -46.36 -7.52
CA TRP A 78 -1.91 -46.10 -7.72
C TRP A 78 -2.46 -45.10 -6.70
N LYS A 79 -2.05 -45.19 -5.43
CA LYS A 79 -2.41 -44.19 -4.41
C LYS A 79 -1.76 -42.84 -4.70
N ALA A 80 -0.50 -42.80 -5.15
CA ALA A 80 0.18 -41.58 -5.55
C ALA A 80 -0.47 -40.95 -6.80
N ASN A 81 -0.81 -41.75 -7.81
CA ASN A 81 -1.52 -41.30 -9.01
C ASN A 81 -2.95 -40.86 -8.68
N LYS A 82 -3.64 -41.52 -7.75
CA LYS A 82 -4.96 -41.09 -7.27
C LYS A 82 -4.88 -39.81 -6.44
N PHE A 83 -3.80 -39.62 -5.68
CA PHE A 83 -3.53 -38.40 -4.94
C PHE A 83 -3.19 -37.25 -5.89
N ILE A 84 -2.30 -37.46 -6.87
CA ILE A 84 -1.95 -36.48 -7.91
C ILE A 84 -3.18 -36.16 -8.77
N ALA A 85 -3.97 -37.16 -9.17
CA ALA A 85 -5.22 -36.94 -9.90
C ALA A 85 -6.26 -36.18 -9.08
N ASN A 86 -6.37 -36.44 -7.76
CA ASN A 86 -7.26 -35.68 -6.89
C ASN A 86 -6.76 -34.25 -6.66
N VAL A 87 -5.45 -34.02 -6.54
CA VAL A 87 -4.86 -32.67 -6.43
C VAL A 87 -5.08 -31.90 -7.73
N HIS A 88 -4.83 -32.51 -8.89
CA HIS A 88 -5.16 -31.91 -10.19
C HIS A 88 -6.65 -31.69 -10.38
N ALA A 89 -7.51 -32.60 -9.92
CA ALA A 89 -8.96 -32.41 -9.98
C ALA A 89 -9.41 -31.25 -9.07
N ILE A 90 -8.87 -31.10 -7.87
CA ILE A 90 -9.16 -29.98 -6.96
C ILE A 90 -8.63 -28.63 -7.52
N GLU A 91 -7.50 -28.66 -8.22
CA GLU A 91 -6.89 -27.48 -8.83
C GLU A 91 -7.62 -27.07 -10.13
N LEU A 92 -8.04 -28.05 -10.94
CA LEU A 92 -8.90 -27.86 -12.11
C LEU A 92 -10.32 -27.43 -11.72
N ASP A 93 -10.88 -27.93 -10.62
CA ASP A 93 -12.21 -27.54 -10.13
C ASP A 93 -12.21 -26.13 -9.52
N ARG A 94 -11.08 -25.68 -8.93
CA ARG A 94 -10.88 -24.27 -8.54
C ARG A 94 -10.77 -23.35 -9.76
N PHE A 95 -10.09 -23.76 -10.82
CA PHE A 95 -10.01 -22.99 -12.07
C PHE A 95 -11.34 -22.96 -12.84
N SER A 96 -12.08 -24.08 -12.83
CA SER A 96 -13.41 -24.25 -13.43
C SER A 96 -14.51 -23.47 -12.71
N ASN A 97 -14.48 -23.39 -11.38
CA ASN A 97 -15.50 -22.65 -10.64
C ASN A 97 -15.32 -21.12 -10.73
N SER A 98 -14.09 -20.63 -10.90
CA SER A 98 -13.82 -19.21 -11.17
C SER A 98 -14.47 -18.73 -12.48
N SER A 99 -14.43 -19.56 -13.53
CA SER A 99 -14.99 -19.24 -14.86
C SER A 99 -16.52 -19.31 -14.95
N ASN A 100 -17.20 -19.77 -13.90
CA ASN A 100 -18.67 -19.81 -13.79
C ASN A 100 -19.26 -18.76 -12.83
N LEU A 101 -18.44 -18.02 -12.06
CA LEU A 101 -18.93 -16.91 -11.24
C LEU A 101 -19.42 -15.76 -12.13
N PRO A 102 -20.51 -15.06 -11.76
CA PRO A 102 -20.94 -13.87 -12.49
C PRO A 102 -19.78 -12.85 -12.53
N PRO A 103 -19.68 -12.00 -13.57
CA PRO A 103 -18.62 -11.00 -13.69
C PRO A 103 -18.43 -10.13 -12.44
N SER A 104 -19.53 -9.83 -11.74
CA SER A 104 -19.55 -9.09 -10.47
C SER A 104 -18.92 -9.81 -9.27
N LYS A 105 -18.57 -11.09 -9.39
CA LYS A 105 -17.78 -11.82 -8.38
C LYS A 105 -16.36 -12.13 -8.87
N ARG A 106 -16.14 -12.10 -10.18
CA ARG A 106 -14.83 -12.43 -10.77
C ARG A 106 -13.91 -11.21 -10.90
N TYR A 107 -14.48 -10.04 -11.15
CA TYR A 107 -13.72 -8.84 -11.50
C TYR A 107 -13.93 -7.68 -10.52
N ASN A 108 -14.62 -7.90 -9.40
CA ASN A 108 -14.89 -6.88 -8.37
C ASN A 108 -13.76 -6.76 -7.34
N PHE A 109 -12.51 -6.83 -7.80
CA PHE A 109 -11.32 -6.75 -6.93
C PHE A 109 -11.26 -5.46 -6.09
N ILE A 110 -11.86 -4.36 -6.57
CA ILE A 110 -11.98 -3.12 -5.79
C ILE A 110 -12.86 -3.34 -4.56
N ALA A 111 -14.00 -4.03 -4.71
CA ALA A 111 -14.91 -4.31 -3.60
C ALA A 111 -14.23 -5.22 -2.56
N ASP A 112 -13.49 -6.23 -3.02
CA ASP A 112 -12.76 -7.16 -2.14
C ASP A 112 -11.72 -6.43 -1.28
N VAL A 113 -10.95 -5.51 -1.87
CA VAL A 113 -9.96 -4.70 -1.14
C VAL A 113 -10.64 -3.78 -0.14
N VAL A 114 -11.74 -3.13 -0.53
CA VAL A 114 -12.50 -2.24 0.35
C VAL A 114 -13.06 -3.01 1.54
N GLU A 115 -13.67 -4.18 1.31
CA GLU A 115 -14.20 -5.04 2.37
C GLU A 115 -13.11 -5.46 3.36
N LYS A 116 -11.93 -5.84 2.84
CA LYS A 116 -10.78 -6.24 3.66
C LYS A 116 -10.22 -5.09 4.49
N ALA A 117 -10.11 -3.90 3.92
CA ALA A 117 -9.33 -2.81 4.50
C ALA A 117 -10.18 -1.78 5.27
N ALA A 118 -11.47 -1.63 4.96
CA ALA A 118 -12.37 -0.68 5.60
C ALA A 118 -12.45 -0.76 7.14
N PRO A 119 -12.39 -1.95 7.79
CA PRO A 119 -12.44 -2.04 9.25
C PRO A 119 -11.31 -1.29 9.96
N ALA A 120 -10.16 -1.14 9.30
CA ALA A 120 -9.00 -0.44 9.84
C ALA A 120 -9.00 1.06 9.55
N VAL A 121 -9.90 1.56 8.69
CA VAL A 121 -9.99 2.99 8.34
C VAL A 121 -10.86 3.71 9.38
N VAL A 122 -10.43 4.91 9.79
CA VAL A 122 -11.07 5.70 10.83
C VAL A 122 -11.35 7.11 10.36
N TYR A 123 -12.40 7.72 10.93
CA TYR A 123 -12.66 9.15 10.82
C TYR A 123 -11.98 9.89 11.97
N ILE A 124 -11.34 11.02 11.67
CA ILE A 124 -10.65 11.86 12.66
C ILE A 124 -11.23 13.27 12.58
N GLU A 125 -11.55 13.83 13.74
CA GLU A 125 -12.08 15.18 13.88
C GLU A 125 -11.43 15.92 15.04
N VAL A 126 -11.02 17.16 14.81
CA VAL A 126 -10.53 18.04 15.86
C VAL A 126 -11.73 18.66 16.60
N ILE A 127 -11.91 18.26 17.86
CA ILE A 127 -12.94 18.82 18.74
C ILE A 127 -12.47 20.19 19.25
N GLY A 128 -12.98 21.27 18.66
CA GLY A 128 -12.78 22.64 19.14
C GLY A 128 -13.94 23.13 20.01
N ARG A 129 -13.66 23.68 21.20
CA ARG A 129 -14.66 24.45 21.97
C ARG A 129 -14.76 25.87 21.40
N HIS A 130 -15.55 26.06 20.34
CA HIS A 130 -16.00 27.40 19.95
C HIS A 130 -17.46 27.59 20.39
N ARG A 131 -17.82 28.80 20.85
CA ARG A 131 -19.18 29.18 21.30
C ARG A 131 -20.29 28.96 20.25
N PHE A 132 -19.94 28.57 19.03
CA PHE A 132 -20.84 28.35 17.88
C PHE A 132 -20.60 27.02 17.13
N GLY A 133 -20.10 25.97 17.79
CA GLY A 133 -20.34 24.58 17.37
C GLY A 133 -19.87 24.13 15.97
N THR A 134 -18.65 24.46 15.54
CA THR A 134 -18.09 23.92 14.28
C THR A 134 -16.74 23.22 14.47
N SER A 135 -16.58 22.04 13.87
CA SER A 135 -15.32 21.29 13.78
C SER A 135 -14.22 22.13 13.14
N MET A 136 -13.00 22.13 13.68
CA MET A 136 -11.90 22.94 13.13
C MET A 136 -11.18 22.27 11.95
N SER A 137 -11.08 20.95 11.98
CA SER A 137 -10.46 20.12 10.93
C SER A 137 -11.02 18.71 11.04
N ASN A 138 -11.17 18.04 9.91
CA ASN A 138 -11.52 16.63 9.86
C ASN A 138 -10.85 15.93 8.67
N GLY A 139 -10.80 14.61 8.75
CA GLY A 139 -10.25 13.77 7.71
C GLY A 139 -10.32 12.30 8.10
N SER A 140 -9.46 11.50 7.49
CA SER A 140 -9.34 10.07 7.73
C SER A 140 -8.02 9.70 8.37
N GLY A 141 -7.94 8.48 8.86
CA GLY A 141 -6.72 7.80 9.23
C GLY A 141 -6.88 6.29 9.08
N PHE A 142 -5.88 5.53 9.47
CA PHE A 142 -6.02 4.09 9.56
C PHE A 142 -5.13 3.50 10.65
N ILE A 143 -5.62 2.39 11.22
CA ILE A 143 -5.01 1.69 12.33
C ILE A 143 -3.90 0.78 11.80
N ILE A 144 -2.69 0.93 12.33
CA ILE A 144 -1.50 0.15 11.94
C ILE A 144 -1.03 -0.83 13.02
N LYS A 145 -1.53 -0.70 14.25
CA LYS A 145 -1.26 -1.66 15.35
C LYS A 145 -2.55 -1.93 16.12
N GLU A 146 -2.74 -3.18 16.54
CA GLU A 146 -3.96 -3.64 17.24
C GLU A 146 -4.22 -2.91 18.56
N ASN A 147 -3.20 -2.26 19.13
CA ASN A 147 -3.25 -1.43 20.33
C ASN A 147 -3.62 0.04 20.05
N GLY A 148 -4.28 0.32 18.93
CA GLY A 148 -4.84 1.64 18.63
C GLY A 148 -3.85 2.68 18.12
N LEU A 149 -2.73 2.27 17.51
CA LEU A 149 -1.87 3.22 16.78
C LEU A 149 -2.48 3.51 15.42
N ILE A 150 -2.73 4.79 15.15
CA ILE A 150 -3.29 5.30 13.91
C ILE A 150 -2.28 6.21 13.23
N VAL A 151 -2.23 6.15 11.90
CA VAL A 151 -1.51 7.12 11.05
C VAL A 151 -2.53 7.99 10.32
N THR A 152 -2.20 9.28 10.19
CA THR A 152 -2.96 10.27 9.43
C THR A 152 -2.03 11.40 8.96
N ASN A 153 -2.57 12.43 8.31
CA ASN A 153 -1.80 13.63 7.98
C ASN A 153 -1.73 14.63 9.15
N ALA A 154 -0.68 15.46 9.15
CA ALA A 154 -0.50 16.49 10.16
C ALA A 154 -1.60 17.56 10.09
N HIS A 155 -2.03 17.94 8.89
CA HIS A 155 -3.09 18.95 8.72
C HIS A 155 -4.47 18.45 9.19
N VAL A 156 -4.73 17.14 9.20
CA VAL A 156 -5.99 16.57 9.72
C VAL A 156 -6.13 16.80 11.21
N VAL A 157 -5.03 16.62 11.97
CA VAL A 157 -5.02 16.85 13.43
C VAL A 157 -4.72 18.30 13.81
N ALA A 158 -4.33 19.13 12.84
CA ALA A 158 -3.89 20.50 13.04
C ALA A 158 -2.83 20.58 14.17
N ASN A 159 -3.03 21.46 15.15
CA ASN A 159 -2.20 21.53 16.36
C ASN A 159 -2.92 20.97 17.59
N SER A 160 -3.97 20.16 17.41
CA SER A 160 -4.71 19.65 18.56
C SER A 160 -3.92 18.54 19.25
N GLN A 161 -3.83 18.58 20.58
CA GLN A 161 -3.29 17.46 21.36
C GLN A 161 -4.26 16.27 21.40
N ARG A 162 -5.56 16.53 21.22
CA ARG A 162 -6.64 15.55 21.32
C ARG A 162 -7.57 15.63 20.12
N VAL A 163 -8.02 14.49 19.64
CA VAL A 163 -8.96 14.38 18.52
C VAL A 163 -10.06 13.38 18.86
N SER A 164 -11.21 13.51 18.21
CA SER A 164 -12.22 12.46 18.15
C SER A 164 -11.81 11.46 17.08
N VAL A 165 -11.78 10.17 17.41
CA VAL A 165 -11.58 9.10 16.43
C VAL A 165 -12.82 8.24 16.40
N LYS A 166 -13.41 8.08 15.23
CA LYS A 166 -14.57 7.22 15.02
C LYS A 166 -14.19 6.02 14.14
N LEU A 167 -14.45 4.82 14.64
CA LEU A 167 -14.22 3.56 13.93
C LEU A 167 -15.37 3.26 12.96
N GLN A 168 -15.13 2.34 12.02
CA GLN A 168 -16.13 1.90 11.04
C GLN A 168 -17.40 1.35 11.69
N ASP A 169 -17.28 0.65 12.83
CA ASP A 169 -18.41 0.09 13.58
C ASP A 169 -19.21 1.14 14.39
N GLY A 170 -18.81 2.41 14.31
CA GLY A 170 -19.48 3.52 14.95
C GLY A 170 -18.96 3.89 16.34
N ARG A 171 -18.07 3.08 16.94
CA ARG A 171 -17.44 3.41 18.23
C ARG A 171 -16.60 4.68 18.11
N ILE A 172 -16.67 5.54 19.13
CA ILE A 172 -15.93 6.80 19.20
C ILE A 172 -14.95 6.74 20.37
N TYR A 173 -13.72 7.15 20.12
CA TYR A 173 -12.63 7.18 21.08
C TYR A 173 -12.02 8.59 21.12
N GLU A 174 -11.58 9.00 22.30
CA GLU A 174 -10.63 10.10 22.40
C GLU A 174 -9.26 9.60 21.93
N GLY A 175 -8.69 10.30 20.94
CA GLY A 175 -7.37 10.06 20.39
C GLY A 175 -6.36 11.10 20.89
N ILE A 176 -5.16 10.65 21.28
CA ILE A 176 -4.03 11.50 21.67
C ILE A 176 -3.05 11.57 20.50
N VAL A 177 -2.67 12.77 20.08
CA VAL A 177 -1.63 12.95 19.06
C VAL A 177 -0.27 12.68 19.70
N GLU A 178 0.39 11.57 19.32
CA GLU A 178 1.69 11.15 19.91
C GLU A 178 2.86 11.86 19.21
N VAL A 179 2.83 11.97 17.88
CA VAL A 179 3.89 12.59 17.07
C VAL A 179 3.26 13.37 15.93
N LEU A 180 3.77 14.57 15.68
CA LEU A 180 3.35 15.48 14.63
C LEU A 180 4.57 15.96 13.83
N ASP A 181 4.62 15.65 12.54
CA ASP A 181 5.63 16.15 11.60
C ASP A 181 4.94 16.94 10.48
N GLN A 182 4.87 18.25 10.67
CA GLN A 182 4.28 19.17 9.69
C GLN A 182 5.07 19.25 8.37
N ILE A 183 6.37 18.93 8.38
CA ILE A 183 7.21 19.03 7.17
C ILE A 183 6.87 17.89 6.22
N SER A 184 6.71 16.67 6.75
CA SER A 184 6.28 15.51 5.97
C SER A 184 4.76 15.35 5.89
N ASP A 185 4.01 16.21 6.58
CA ASP A 185 2.56 16.15 6.72
C ASP A 185 2.06 14.79 7.26
N LEU A 186 2.75 14.27 8.28
CA LEU A 186 2.41 13.01 8.96
C LEU A 186 2.14 13.22 10.44
N ALA A 187 1.18 12.47 10.98
CA ALA A 187 0.91 12.40 12.41
C ALA A 187 0.60 10.96 12.86
N THR A 188 0.90 10.66 14.11
CA THR A 188 0.39 9.47 14.80
C THR A 188 -0.63 9.85 15.86
N VAL A 189 -1.71 9.09 15.92
CA VAL A 189 -2.77 9.21 16.93
C VAL A 189 -2.90 7.90 17.68
N ARG A 190 -3.07 7.96 18.99
CA ARG A 190 -3.30 6.81 19.87
C ARG A 190 -4.70 6.85 20.43
N ILE A 191 -5.43 5.74 20.29
CA ILE A 191 -6.68 5.51 21.01
C ILE A 191 -6.52 4.41 22.05
N ASN A 192 -7.26 4.48 23.15
CA ASN A 192 -7.26 3.45 24.19
C ASN A 192 -8.20 2.30 23.82
N ALA A 193 -7.75 1.42 22.93
CA ALA A 193 -8.44 0.21 22.52
C ALA A 193 -7.44 -0.86 22.05
N ASN A 194 -7.85 -2.12 22.16
CA ASN A 194 -7.03 -3.29 21.82
C ASN A 194 -7.78 -4.22 20.86
N LYS A 195 -7.05 -5.15 20.23
CA LYS A 195 -7.58 -6.14 19.27
C LYS A 195 -8.34 -5.47 18.11
N LEU A 196 -7.85 -4.31 17.69
CA LEU A 196 -8.43 -3.58 16.58
C LEU A 196 -7.98 -4.18 15.24
N PRO A 197 -8.82 -4.13 14.19
CA PRO A 197 -8.39 -4.44 12.84
C PRO A 197 -7.26 -3.48 12.42
N THR A 198 -6.28 -4.00 11.69
CA THR A 198 -5.11 -3.23 11.25
C THR A 198 -4.90 -3.34 9.75
N LEU A 199 -4.35 -2.29 9.15
CA LEU A 199 -3.92 -2.29 7.77
C LEU A 199 -2.37 -2.31 7.70
N PRO A 200 -1.75 -3.33 7.12
CA PRO A 200 -0.29 -3.40 7.01
C PRO A 200 0.23 -2.34 6.04
N LEU A 201 1.44 -1.82 6.30
CA LEU A 201 2.15 -0.95 5.37
C LEU A 201 2.88 -1.79 4.31
N GLY A 202 2.52 -1.61 3.05
CA GLY A 202 3.16 -2.26 1.89
C GLY A 202 4.51 -1.62 1.55
N GLN A 203 5.09 -1.98 0.40
CA GLN A 203 6.36 -1.44 -0.08
C GLN A 203 6.14 -0.47 -1.23
N SER A 204 6.29 0.82 -0.95
CA SER A 204 6.13 1.87 -1.97
C SER A 204 7.26 1.86 -3.02
N ALA A 205 8.45 1.41 -2.66
CA ALA A 205 9.61 1.35 -3.56
C ALA A 205 9.46 0.33 -4.70
N THR A 206 8.53 -0.63 -4.59
CA THR A 206 8.30 -1.67 -5.60
C THR A 206 7.11 -1.37 -6.51
N LEU A 207 6.43 -0.24 -6.29
CA LEU A 207 5.26 0.15 -7.06
C LEU A 207 5.62 0.37 -8.53
N ARG A 208 4.65 0.11 -9.42
CA ARG A 208 4.79 0.36 -10.84
C ARG A 208 3.70 1.33 -11.34
N PRO A 209 4.03 2.23 -12.27
CA PRO A 209 3.00 2.99 -12.98
C PRO A 209 1.99 2.02 -13.63
N GLY A 210 0.71 2.36 -13.51
CA GLY A 210 -0.41 1.55 -14.00
C GLY A 210 -1.00 0.56 -12.98
N GLU A 211 -0.40 0.40 -11.79
CA GLU A 211 -0.99 -0.43 -10.74
C GLU A 211 -2.28 0.19 -10.20
N TRP A 212 -3.30 -0.65 -10.00
CA TRP A 212 -4.56 -0.25 -9.39
C TRP A 212 -4.36 0.10 -7.92
N VAL A 213 -4.97 1.20 -7.52
CA VAL A 213 -4.97 1.68 -6.14
C VAL A 213 -6.35 2.17 -5.74
N ILE A 214 -6.60 2.12 -4.44
CA ILE A 214 -7.85 2.53 -3.83
C ILE A 214 -7.53 3.56 -2.75
N ALA A 215 -7.93 4.81 -2.96
CA ALA A 215 -7.86 5.85 -1.95
C ALA A 215 -9.10 5.76 -1.07
N MET A 216 -8.89 5.33 0.18
CA MET A 216 -9.95 5.13 1.15
C MET A 216 -10.00 6.22 2.21
N GLY A 217 -11.21 6.52 2.65
CA GLY A 217 -11.48 7.37 3.79
C GLY A 217 -12.82 7.05 4.44
N SER A 218 -13.08 7.66 5.58
CA SER A 218 -14.32 7.52 6.34
C SER A 218 -14.97 8.90 6.53
N PRO A 219 -15.67 9.47 5.54
CA PRO A 219 -16.37 10.72 5.74
C PRO A 219 -17.58 10.50 6.66
N LEU A 220 -17.70 11.35 7.69
CA LEU A 220 -18.92 11.75 8.39
C LEU A 220 -20.17 10.85 8.17
N ASN A 221 -20.31 9.81 8.99
CA ASN A 221 -21.51 8.97 9.17
C ASN A 221 -22.14 8.26 7.96
N LEU A 222 -21.67 8.47 6.73
CA LEU A 222 -22.32 7.94 5.54
C LEU A 222 -21.27 7.53 4.51
N SER A 223 -21.02 6.21 4.43
CA SER A 223 -20.25 5.52 3.38
C SER A 223 -18.79 5.96 3.27
N ASN A 224 -17.85 5.03 3.38
CA ASN A 224 -16.43 5.29 3.12
C ASN A 224 -16.25 6.05 1.78
N THR A 225 -15.47 7.15 1.77
CA THR A 225 -15.07 7.81 0.51
C THR A 225 -14.04 6.89 -0.11
N VAL A 226 -14.52 6.01 -0.97
CA VAL A 226 -13.68 5.10 -1.73
C VAL A 226 -13.60 5.63 -3.15
N THR A 227 -12.39 5.84 -3.61
CA THR A 227 -12.12 6.12 -5.02
C THR A 227 -11.04 5.18 -5.50
N ALA A 228 -11.17 4.71 -6.73
CA ALA A 228 -10.17 3.84 -7.35
C ALA A 228 -9.54 4.57 -8.53
N GLY A 229 -8.29 4.21 -8.81
CA GLY A 229 -7.52 4.73 -9.91
C GLY A 229 -6.27 3.89 -10.11
N ILE A 230 -5.31 4.45 -10.84
CA ILE A 230 -3.99 3.85 -11.05
C ILE A 230 -2.90 4.75 -10.50
N ILE A 231 -1.72 4.17 -10.31
CA ILE A 231 -0.51 4.93 -10.06
C ILE A 231 -0.05 5.55 -11.38
N SER A 232 -0.05 6.87 -11.47
CA SER A 232 0.46 7.60 -12.63
C SER A 232 1.98 7.76 -12.59
N SER A 233 2.54 7.91 -11.38
CA SER A 233 3.99 7.99 -11.16
C SER A 233 4.34 7.58 -9.72
N VAL A 234 5.49 6.94 -9.55
CA VAL A 234 6.02 6.43 -8.29
C VAL A 234 7.18 7.25 -7.73
N HIS A 235 7.80 8.10 -8.56
CA HIS A 235 8.99 8.87 -8.23
C HIS A 235 8.77 10.34 -8.61
N ARG A 236 7.64 10.94 -8.24
CA ARG A 236 7.51 12.39 -8.42
C ARG A 236 8.33 13.08 -7.34
N GLY A 237 9.58 13.38 -7.69
CA GLY A 237 10.57 13.94 -6.78
C GLY A 237 10.09 15.25 -6.16
N THR A 238 10.43 15.49 -4.89
CA THR A 238 10.12 16.75 -4.22
C THR A 238 10.65 17.98 -4.96
N ARG A 239 11.69 17.85 -5.79
CA ARG A 239 12.15 18.93 -6.70
C ARG A 239 11.12 19.29 -7.75
N GLU A 240 10.38 18.33 -8.29
CA GLU A 240 9.29 18.53 -9.25
C GLU A 240 8.00 19.01 -8.59
N LEU A 241 7.89 18.84 -7.27
CA LEU A 241 6.83 19.41 -6.44
C LEU A 241 7.27 20.64 -5.65
N GLY A 242 8.50 21.11 -5.91
CA GLY A 242 9.24 22.20 -5.27
C GLY A 242 9.32 22.19 -3.73
N ILE A 243 9.10 21.04 -3.10
CA ILE A 243 9.24 20.85 -1.66
C ILE A 243 10.74 20.65 -1.35
N HIS A 244 11.36 21.35 -0.40
CA HIS A 244 12.76 21.07 -0.01
C HIS A 244 12.88 20.05 1.12
N ASN A 245 12.05 19.00 1.08
CA ASN A 245 12.38 17.75 1.74
C ASN A 245 13.15 16.91 0.71
N ARG A 246 14.48 17.00 0.70
CA ARG A 246 15.33 16.49 -0.39
C ARG A 246 15.19 14.97 -0.62
N ASP A 247 14.55 14.26 0.29
CA ASP A 247 14.55 12.79 0.36
C ASP A 247 13.14 12.17 0.29
N MET A 248 12.10 12.94 -0.09
CA MET A 248 10.73 12.40 -0.26
C MET A 248 10.30 12.50 -1.72
N GLU A 249 9.61 11.49 -2.22
CA GLU A 249 8.98 11.50 -3.54
C GLU A 249 7.53 11.11 -3.33
N TYR A 250 6.59 11.75 -4.00
CA TYR A 250 5.17 11.43 -3.80
C TYR A 250 4.71 10.39 -4.81
N ILE A 251 3.76 9.57 -4.37
CA ILE A 251 3.00 8.71 -5.27
C ILE A 251 1.95 9.59 -5.94
N GLN A 252 1.96 9.63 -7.27
CA GLN A 252 0.93 10.28 -8.05
C GLN A 252 -0.13 9.26 -8.46
N THR A 253 -1.40 9.61 -8.29
CA THR A 253 -2.53 8.79 -8.73
C THR A 253 -3.64 9.65 -9.29
N ASP A 254 -4.45 9.07 -10.18
CA ASP A 254 -5.70 9.65 -10.64
C ASP A 254 -6.91 9.28 -9.76
N ALA A 255 -6.72 8.40 -8.76
CA ALA A 255 -7.69 8.18 -7.69
C ALA A 255 -7.98 9.52 -6.99
N VAL A 256 -9.26 9.85 -6.84
CA VAL A 256 -9.67 11.17 -6.39
C VAL A 256 -9.46 11.30 -4.88
N ILE A 257 -8.54 12.18 -4.50
CA ILE A 257 -8.35 12.58 -3.09
C ILE A 257 -9.18 13.84 -2.80
N ASN A 258 -9.89 13.84 -1.68
CA ASN A 258 -10.65 14.97 -1.16
C ASN A 258 -10.50 15.07 0.36
N PHE A 259 -11.11 16.06 0.99
CA PHE A 259 -11.03 16.25 2.45
C PHE A 259 -11.51 15.02 3.25
N GLY A 260 -12.46 14.25 2.70
CA GLY A 260 -13.00 13.08 3.38
C GLY A 260 -12.04 11.89 3.44
N ASN A 261 -11.21 11.65 2.42
CA ASN A 261 -10.21 10.57 2.42
C ASN A 261 -8.77 11.01 2.65
N SER A 262 -8.52 12.32 2.79
CA SER A 262 -7.22 12.85 3.20
C SER A 262 -6.85 12.34 4.61
N GLY A 263 -5.59 11.98 4.80
CA GLY A 263 -5.09 11.24 5.96
C GLY A 263 -5.36 9.73 5.94
N GLY A 264 -6.31 9.27 5.11
CA GLY A 264 -6.60 7.85 4.92
C GLY A 264 -5.54 7.13 4.07
N PRO A 265 -5.64 5.80 3.95
CA PRO A 265 -4.66 5.02 3.20
C PRO A 265 -4.92 5.03 1.69
N LEU A 266 -3.85 5.03 0.91
CA LEU A 266 -3.83 4.60 -0.49
C LEU A 266 -3.44 3.12 -0.52
N VAL A 267 -4.33 2.25 -1.00
CA VAL A 267 -4.23 0.79 -0.82
C VAL A 267 -4.05 0.08 -2.16
N ASN A 268 -3.14 -0.90 -2.21
CA ASN A 268 -2.94 -1.75 -3.38
C ASN A 268 -3.95 -2.92 -3.42
N LEU A 269 -3.90 -3.74 -4.47
CA LEU A 269 -4.82 -4.89 -4.62
C LEU A 269 -4.62 -5.99 -3.57
N ASP A 270 -3.48 -6.01 -2.88
CA ASP A 270 -3.20 -6.97 -1.80
C ASP A 270 -3.78 -6.50 -0.45
N GLY A 271 -4.36 -5.30 -0.39
CA GLY A 271 -4.91 -4.73 0.84
C GLY A 271 -3.81 -4.19 1.77
N GLU A 272 -2.71 -3.70 1.21
CA GLU A 272 -1.64 -3.04 1.94
C GLU A 272 -1.68 -1.53 1.69
N ALA A 273 -1.46 -0.73 2.74
CA ALA A 273 -1.29 0.71 2.60
C ALA A 273 0.07 1.02 1.97
N ILE A 274 0.06 1.47 0.72
CA ILE A 274 1.24 1.86 -0.05
C ILE A 274 1.50 3.38 0.00
N GLY A 275 0.54 4.16 0.51
CA GLY A 275 0.74 5.56 0.85
C GLY A 275 -0.35 6.15 1.73
N ILE A 276 -0.20 7.43 2.08
CA ILE A 276 -1.16 8.23 2.85
C ILE A 276 -1.74 9.29 1.92
N ASN A 277 -3.06 9.29 1.73
CA ASN A 277 -3.75 10.24 0.86
C ASN A 277 -3.55 11.66 1.39
N THR A 278 -2.90 12.54 0.64
CA THR A 278 -2.54 13.88 1.18
C THR A 278 -3.30 15.00 0.49
N MET A 279 -3.16 15.12 -0.82
CA MET A 279 -3.67 16.29 -1.54
C MET A 279 -4.10 15.97 -2.97
N LYS A 280 -5.12 16.67 -3.46
CA LYS A 280 -5.50 16.71 -4.87
C LYS A 280 -5.11 18.05 -5.47
N VAL A 281 -4.23 18.06 -6.46
CA VAL A 281 -3.78 19.30 -7.12
C VAL A 281 -4.77 19.75 -8.17
N THR A 282 -5.28 18.81 -8.96
CA THR A 282 -6.29 19.08 -9.99
C THR A 282 -7.04 17.79 -10.33
N THR A 283 -8.03 17.85 -11.21
CA THR A 283 -8.79 16.67 -11.62
C THR A 283 -7.87 15.67 -12.32
N GLY A 284 -7.77 14.46 -11.79
CA GLY A 284 -6.90 13.39 -12.30
C GLY A 284 -5.45 13.45 -11.80
N ILE A 285 -5.12 14.37 -10.89
CA ILE A 285 -3.84 14.36 -10.18
C ILE A 285 -4.04 14.56 -8.68
N SER A 286 -3.76 13.47 -7.98
CA SER A 286 -3.69 13.41 -6.53
C SER A 286 -2.33 12.87 -6.10
N PHE A 287 -1.91 13.22 -4.88
CA PHE A 287 -0.64 12.81 -4.29
C PHE A 287 -0.85 12.11 -2.95
N ALA A 288 -0.04 11.08 -2.73
CA ALA A 288 0.07 10.37 -1.48
C ALA A 288 1.52 10.28 -1.01
N ILE A 289 1.73 10.36 0.31
CA ILE A 289 3.04 10.15 0.94
C ILE A 289 3.37 8.63 0.91
N PRO A 290 4.55 8.20 0.44
CA PRO A 290 4.86 6.77 0.30
C PRO A 290 4.95 6.02 1.64
N SER A 291 4.49 4.77 1.65
CA SER A 291 4.52 3.92 2.86
C SER A 291 5.93 3.70 3.42
N ASP A 292 6.97 3.62 2.59
CA ASP A 292 8.34 3.45 3.08
C ASP A 292 8.87 4.70 3.78
N TYR A 293 8.39 5.89 3.37
CA TYR A 293 8.65 7.12 4.12
C TYR A 293 7.94 7.11 5.47
N VAL A 294 6.69 6.63 5.50
CA VAL A 294 5.90 6.45 6.74
C VAL A 294 6.60 5.49 7.70
N LYS A 295 7.16 4.37 7.21
CA LYS A 295 7.95 3.44 8.04
C LYS A 295 9.12 4.14 8.73
N LYS A 296 9.91 4.92 7.98
CA LYS A 296 11.02 5.73 8.55
C LYS A 296 10.53 6.76 9.56
N PHE A 297 9.37 7.36 9.34
CA PHE A 297 8.74 8.27 10.31
C PHE A 297 8.35 7.53 11.61
N LEU A 298 7.73 6.35 11.50
CA LEU A 298 7.34 5.53 12.65
C LEU A 298 8.54 5.03 13.46
N GLU A 299 9.64 4.64 12.80
CA GLU A 299 10.90 4.27 13.46
C GLU A 299 11.47 5.43 14.28
N ARG A 300 11.47 6.65 13.71
CA ARG A 300 11.89 7.87 14.42
C ARG A 300 10.97 8.18 15.61
N ALA A 301 9.66 8.04 15.42
CA ALA A 301 8.66 8.24 16.46
C ALA A 301 8.87 7.27 17.64
N GLU A 302 9.07 5.98 17.36
CA GLU A 302 9.30 4.96 18.38
C GLU A 302 10.64 5.17 19.11
N ALA A 303 11.70 5.55 18.38
CA ALA A 303 12.99 5.90 18.98
C ALA A 303 12.89 7.11 19.91
N PHE A 304 12.08 8.11 19.55
CA PHE A 304 11.82 9.27 20.40
C PHE A 304 11.05 8.88 21.67
N ALA A 305 9.99 8.08 21.54
CA ALA A 305 9.20 7.58 22.67
C ALA A 305 10.09 6.84 23.69
N LYS A 306 10.93 5.90 23.24
CA LYS A 306 11.86 5.14 24.11
C LYS A 306 12.88 6.05 24.83
N ARG A 307 13.32 7.15 24.20
CA ARG A 307 14.21 8.14 24.84
C ARG A 307 13.48 9.00 25.87
N SER A 308 12.24 9.39 25.58
CA SER A 308 11.42 10.18 26.49
C SER A 308 11.08 9.40 27.76
N GLU A 309 10.80 8.09 27.64
CA GLU A 309 10.55 7.18 28.75
C GLU A 309 11.80 6.98 29.63
N ARG A 310 13.00 6.87 29.00
CA ARG A 310 14.29 6.88 29.72
C ARG A 310 14.60 8.22 30.40
N ARG A 311 14.19 9.35 29.85
CA ARG A 311 14.34 10.68 30.47
C ARG A 311 13.34 10.90 31.62
N SER A 312 12.24 10.16 31.68
CA SER A 312 11.30 10.23 32.80
C SER A 312 11.87 9.74 34.14
N TRP A 313 13.07 9.12 34.16
CA TRP A 313 13.80 8.79 35.40
C TRP A 313 14.76 9.90 35.88
N PHE A 314 15.19 10.80 34.98
CA PHE A 314 16.10 11.90 35.29
C PHE A 314 15.60 13.20 34.67
N GLY A 315 14.54 13.77 35.25
CA GLY A 315 14.16 15.16 35.02
C GLY A 315 13.61 15.46 33.62
N VAL A 316 12.46 16.10 33.57
CA VAL A 316 11.89 16.68 32.36
C VAL A 316 12.88 17.70 31.81
N ASP A 317 13.66 17.29 30.82
CA ASP A 317 14.49 18.21 30.05
C ASP A 317 13.54 18.96 29.11
N LYS A 318 13.02 20.09 29.60
CA LYS A 318 12.52 21.20 28.77
C LYS A 318 13.69 21.76 27.96
N SER A 319 14.31 20.91 27.13
CA SER A 319 15.38 21.29 26.23
C SER A 319 14.74 22.05 25.08
N THR A 320 14.64 23.38 25.29
CA THR A 320 14.77 24.42 24.27
C THR A 320 14.31 24.01 22.88
N THR A 321 13.04 23.60 22.77
CA THR A 321 12.45 23.38 21.46
C THR A 321 12.21 24.77 20.91
N ALA A 322 12.94 25.15 19.85
CA ALA A 322 12.65 26.37 19.12
C ALA A 322 11.13 26.42 18.90
N LYS A 323 10.48 27.46 19.43
CA LYS A 323 9.02 27.62 19.40
C LYS A 323 8.57 27.50 17.95
N LYS A 324 8.00 26.34 17.58
CA LYS A 324 7.54 26.12 16.21
C LYS A 324 6.29 26.96 16.03
N ARG A 325 6.25 27.76 14.97
CA ARG A 325 5.10 28.62 14.66
C ARG A 325 4.22 27.95 13.62
N TYR A 326 2.92 28.15 13.76
CA TYR A 326 1.91 27.52 12.91
C TYR A 326 1.22 28.54 12.01
N PHE A 327 1.02 28.13 10.76
CA PHE A 327 0.38 28.93 9.72
C PHE A 327 -1.00 28.41 9.32
N GLY A 328 -1.20 27.08 9.41
CA GLY A 328 -2.48 26.42 9.17
C GLY A 328 -2.92 26.27 7.72
N ILE A 329 -1.95 26.03 6.84
CA ILE A 329 -2.21 25.77 5.42
C ILE A 329 -1.51 24.49 4.95
N THR A 330 -2.12 23.81 3.98
CA THR A 330 -1.41 22.83 3.15
C THR A 330 -0.81 23.55 1.96
N MET A 331 0.48 23.32 1.73
CA MET A 331 1.26 24.00 0.70
C MET A 331 1.65 23.04 -0.41
N LEU A 332 1.57 23.51 -1.66
CA LEU A 332 2.18 22.88 -2.81
C LEU A 332 3.16 23.85 -3.43
N THR A 333 4.40 23.44 -3.68
CA THR A 333 5.30 24.34 -4.39
C THR A 333 5.06 24.27 -5.89
N LEU A 334 5.04 25.43 -6.53
CA LEU A 334 4.80 25.58 -7.95
C LEU A 334 6.10 25.45 -8.74
N THR A 335 6.29 24.29 -9.34
CA THR A 335 7.34 24.06 -10.35
C THR A 335 6.82 24.39 -11.74
N PRO A 336 7.69 24.58 -12.75
CA PRO A 336 7.25 24.88 -14.11
C PRO A 336 6.26 23.85 -14.68
N SER A 337 6.45 22.55 -14.37
CA SER A 337 5.53 21.49 -14.80
C SER A 337 4.17 21.58 -14.12
N ILE A 338 4.14 21.82 -12.81
CA ILE A 338 2.88 22.02 -12.06
C ILE A 338 2.17 23.28 -12.52
N ILE A 339 2.89 24.39 -12.71
CA ILE A 339 2.33 25.65 -13.20
C ILE A 339 1.66 25.43 -14.54
N SER A 340 2.36 24.82 -15.50
CA SER A 340 1.81 24.51 -16.83
C SER A 340 0.52 23.70 -16.73
N GLU A 341 0.51 22.67 -15.88
CA GLU A 341 -0.67 21.84 -15.67
C GLU A 341 -1.83 22.58 -15.00
N LEU A 342 -1.55 23.39 -13.97
CA LEU A 342 -2.58 24.18 -13.28
C LEU A 342 -3.15 25.27 -14.19
N GLN A 343 -2.32 25.94 -14.98
CA GLN A 343 -2.74 26.94 -15.97
C GLN A 343 -3.66 26.35 -17.04
N GLN A 344 -3.43 25.10 -17.45
CA GLN A 344 -4.30 24.42 -18.43
C GLN A 344 -5.68 24.05 -17.88
N ARG A 345 -5.81 23.87 -16.56
CA ARG A 345 -7.01 23.30 -15.94
C ARG A 345 -7.82 24.28 -15.10
N ILE A 346 -7.18 25.31 -14.55
CA ILE A 346 -7.81 26.31 -13.69
C ILE A 346 -7.98 27.61 -14.48
N VAL A 347 -9.23 27.95 -14.78
CA VAL A 347 -9.59 29.24 -15.38
C VAL A 347 -9.16 30.36 -14.42
N ASN A 348 -8.37 31.32 -14.92
CA ASN A 348 -7.78 32.42 -14.14
C ASN A 348 -6.72 32.02 -13.11
N PHE A 349 -5.97 30.93 -13.33
CA PHE A 349 -4.76 30.68 -12.55
C PHE A 349 -3.82 31.90 -12.59
N PRO A 350 -3.22 32.33 -11.47
CA PRO A 350 -2.32 33.46 -11.45
C PRO A 350 -1.17 33.35 -12.44
N ASP A 351 -0.82 34.46 -13.10
CA ASP A 351 0.39 34.51 -13.93
C ASP A 351 1.62 34.62 -13.03
N VAL A 352 2.24 33.47 -12.77
CA VAL A 352 3.40 33.32 -11.88
C VAL A 352 4.41 32.37 -12.52
N THR A 353 5.69 32.67 -12.31
CA THR A 353 6.82 31.82 -12.75
C THR A 353 7.32 30.88 -11.63
N GLY A 354 6.77 31.04 -10.42
CA GLY A 354 7.12 30.28 -9.22
C GLY A 354 6.31 30.78 -8.02
N GLY A 355 6.37 30.05 -6.91
CA GLY A 355 5.63 30.40 -5.70
C GLY A 355 5.19 29.17 -4.92
N VAL A 356 4.42 29.40 -3.86
CA VAL A 356 3.82 28.34 -3.06
C VAL A 356 2.30 28.46 -3.11
N PHE A 357 1.66 27.48 -3.72
CA PHE A 357 0.21 27.39 -3.86
C PHE A 357 -0.43 26.94 -2.53
N VAL A 358 -1.45 27.67 -2.12
CA VAL A 358 -2.26 27.39 -0.93
C VAL A 358 -3.33 26.39 -1.32
N HIS A 359 -3.09 25.12 -0.98
CA HIS A 359 -3.95 24.00 -1.34
C HIS A 359 -5.15 23.85 -0.41
N SER A 360 -4.92 24.01 0.89
CA SER A 360 -5.98 23.97 1.91
C SER A 360 -5.68 24.95 3.03
N ILE A 361 -6.72 25.36 3.76
CA ILE A 361 -6.61 26.25 4.91
C ILE A 361 -7.45 25.67 6.04
N ILE A 362 -6.85 25.57 7.23
CA ILE A 362 -7.52 25.11 8.44
C ILE A 362 -8.38 26.24 8.99
N ILE A 363 -9.67 25.98 9.24
CA ILE A 363 -10.61 27.00 9.72
C ILE A 363 -10.19 27.46 11.12
N GLY A 364 -10.15 28.77 11.31
CA GLY A 364 -9.71 29.41 12.55
C GLY A 364 -8.18 29.50 12.71
N SER A 365 -7.39 28.98 11.77
CA SER A 365 -5.94 29.15 11.78
C SER A 365 -5.51 30.62 11.54
N PRO A 366 -4.24 30.96 11.82
CA PRO A 366 -3.67 32.26 11.47
C PRO A 366 -3.90 32.68 10.01
N ALA A 367 -3.67 31.78 9.05
CA ALA A 367 -3.90 32.08 7.64
C ALA A 367 -5.38 32.34 7.31
N HIS A 368 -6.29 31.55 7.89
CA HIS A 368 -7.73 31.75 7.73
C HIS A 368 -8.17 33.12 8.26
N THR A 369 -7.76 33.46 9.48
CA THR A 369 -8.11 34.73 10.14
C THR A 369 -7.53 35.94 9.41
N ALA A 370 -6.37 35.78 8.78
CA ALA A 370 -5.76 36.81 7.94
C ALA A 370 -6.40 36.98 6.55
N GLY A 371 -7.41 36.17 6.21
CA GLY A 371 -8.14 36.27 4.93
C GLY A 371 -7.44 35.61 3.74
N MET A 372 -6.49 34.71 3.99
CA MET A 372 -5.92 33.85 2.94
C MET A 372 -7.01 32.92 2.38
N GLN A 373 -6.92 32.58 1.10
CA GLN A 373 -7.90 31.74 0.42
C GLN A 373 -7.22 30.56 -0.29
N VAL A 374 -7.95 29.45 -0.39
CA VAL A 374 -7.54 28.32 -1.23
C VAL A 374 -7.41 28.81 -2.67
N GLY A 375 -6.29 28.46 -3.31
CA GLY A 375 -5.95 28.97 -4.64
C GLY A 375 -5.01 30.17 -4.66
N ASP A 376 -4.77 30.82 -3.51
CA ASP A 376 -3.74 31.84 -3.40
C ASP A 376 -2.35 31.27 -3.73
N VAL A 377 -1.51 32.05 -4.41
CA VAL A 377 -0.09 31.73 -4.59
C VAL A 377 0.76 32.70 -3.76
N ILE A 378 1.42 32.19 -2.73
CA ILE A 378 2.37 32.95 -1.92
C ILE A 378 3.62 33.21 -2.76
N VAL A 379 3.94 34.48 -2.97
CA VAL A 379 5.09 34.91 -3.77
C VAL A 379 6.16 35.63 -2.93
N LYS A 380 5.78 36.28 -1.82
CA LYS A 380 6.73 36.90 -0.89
C LYS A 380 6.28 36.78 0.56
N ILE A 381 7.24 36.66 1.47
CA ILE A 381 7.03 36.79 2.91
C ILE A 381 8.10 37.72 3.47
N ASN A 382 7.71 38.74 4.23
CA ASN A 382 8.62 39.72 4.85
C ASN A 382 9.62 40.34 3.86
N GLY A 383 9.20 40.52 2.61
CA GLY A 383 10.02 41.04 1.51
C GLY A 383 10.88 40.00 0.78
N ALA A 384 11.08 38.80 1.34
CA ALA A 384 11.81 37.71 0.69
C ALA A 384 10.92 36.94 -0.31
N GLU A 385 11.49 36.54 -1.44
CA GLU A 385 10.79 35.73 -2.45
C GLU A 385 10.57 34.30 -1.96
N MET A 386 9.34 33.82 -2.08
CA MET A 386 8.98 32.44 -1.76
C MET A 386 8.99 31.61 -3.03
N ARG A 387 9.93 30.67 -3.14
CA ARG A 387 9.97 29.73 -4.27
C ARG A 387 9.53 28.35 -3.88
N THR A 388 9.65 28.00 -2.60
CA THR A 388 9.36 26.68 -2.06
C THR A 388 8.63 26.72 -0.73
N SER A 389 7.89 25.66 -0.43
CA SER A 389 7.24 25.45 0.88
C SER A 389 8.24 25.53 2.04
N THR A 390 9.51 25.15 1.83
CA THR A 390 10.56 25.29 2.83
C THR A 390 10.99 26.74 3.05
N ASP A 391 10.93 27.59 2.04
CA ASP A 391 11.13 29.03 2.23
C ASP A 391 10.05 29.59 3.15
N VAL A 392 8.81 29.14 2.98
CA VAL A 392 7.69 29.50 3.87
C VAL A 392 7.96 28.99 5.29
N TYR A 393 8.32 27.71 5.47
CA TYR A 393 8.65 27.18 6.80
C TYR A 393 9.79 27.92 7.49
N LYS A 394 10.85 28.29 6.76
CA LYS A 394 11.94 29.12 7.31
C LYS A 394 11.45 30.51 7.68
N ALA A 395 10.57 31.09 6.87
CA ALA A 395 10.01 32.40 7.17
C ALA A 395 9.13 32.38 8.44
N LEU A 396 8.48 31.26 8.77
CA LEU A 396 7.72 31.10 10.02
C LEU A 396 8.62 31.18 11.27
N GLU A 397 9.91 30.88 11.14
CA GLU A 397 10.87 31.06 12.24
C GLU A 397 11.10 32.56 12.55
N SER A 398 10.83 33.45 11.59
CA SER A 398 11.04 34.91 11.69
C SER A 398 9.82 35.67 12.23
N GLY A 399 9.84 36.01 13.53
CA GLY A 399 8.86 36.93 14.16
C GLY A 399 7.43 36.39 14.42
N GLN A 400 6.69 37.06 15.31
CA GLN A 400 5.31 36.72 15.66
C GLN A 400 4.29 37.13 14.59
N GLU A 401 4.65 38.05 13.70
CA GLU A 401 3.82 38.46 12.58
C GLU A 401 4.61 38.41 11.29
N MET A 402 3.92 38.13 10.19
CA MET A 402 4.51 38.09 8.86
C MET A 402 3.63 38.81 7.85
N LYS A 403 4.27 39.59 6.99
CA LYS A 403 3.64 40.23 5.85
C LYS A 403 3.78 39.31 4.64
N VAL A 404 2.65 38.78 4.18
CA VAL A 404 2.56 37.77 3.14
C VAL A 404 1.97 38.39 1.89
N VAL A 405 2.69 38.32 0.78
CA VAL A 405 2.19 38.76 -0.52
C VAL A 405 1.71 37.54 -1.29
N VAL A 406 0.42 37.54 -1.65
CA VAL A 406 -0.23 36.48 -2.42
C VAL A 406 -0.73 36.98 -3.75
N LYS A 407 -0.72 36.11 -4.75
CA LYS A 407 -1.42 36.27 -6.02
C LYS A 407 -2.75 35.53 -5.94
N ARG A 408 -3.86 36.26 -6.12
CA ARG A 408 -5.23 35.74 -6.13
C ARG A 408 -5.85 36.05 -7.48
N GLY A 409 -5.93 35.05 -8.35
CA GLY A 409 -6.14 35.30 -9.77
C GLY A 409 -5.11 36.30 -10.31
N GLN A 410 -5.58 37.41 -10.88
CA GLN A 410 -4.70 38.48 -11.40
C GLN A 410 -4.33 39.55 -10.36
N GLN A 411 -4.95 39.51 -9.17
CA GLN A 411 -4.70 40.49 -8.13
C GLN A 411 -3.48 40.13 -7.28
N THR A 412 -2.78 41.14 -6.79
CA THR A 412 -1.71 40.98 -5.80
C THR A 412 -2.18 41.58 -4.48
N LEU A 413 -2.25 40.77 -3.44
CA LEU A 413 -2.73 41.16 -2.12
C LEU A 413 -1.60 41.05 -1.11
N SER A 414 -1.59 41.92 -0.12
CA SER A 414 -0.69 41.83 1.04
C SER A 414 -1.53 41.54 2.27
N LEU A 415 -1.29 40.38 2.89
CA LEU A 415 -1.93 39.93 4.11
C LEU A 415 -0.95 40.04 5.27
N THR A 416 -1.42 40.43 6.44
CA THR A 416 -0.64 40.35 7.68
C THR A 416 -1.15 39.16 8.46
N VAL A 417 -0.27 38.20 8.74
CA VAL A 417 -0.62 36.98 9.46
C VAL A 417 0.09 36.98 10.80
N SER A 418 -0.69 36.95 11.88
CA SER A 418 -0.19 36.83 13.25
C SER A 418 -0.09 35.35 13.61
N LEU A 419 1.13 34.85 13.79
CA LEU A 419 1.44 33.45 13.99
C LEU A 419 1.15 33.00 15.42
N GLU A 420 0.58 31.81 15.56
CA GLU A 420 0.40 31.15 16.85
C GLU A 420 1.60 30.26 17.17
N GLU A 421 2.05 30.30 18.43
CA GLU A 421 3.09 29.41 18.94
C GLU A 421 2.52 28.00 19.19
N ILE A 422 3.23 26.97 18.73
CA ILE A 422 2.91 25.57 19.02
C ILE A 422 3.44 25.26 20.44
N PRO A 423 2.60 24.75 21.37
CA PRO A 423 3.00 24.38 22.74
C PRO A 423 4.09 23.31 22.82
#